data_AF-A0A832DCD3-F1
#
_entry.id   AF-A0A832DCD3-F1
#
_cell.length_a   1.000
_cell.length_b   1.000
_cell.length_c   1.000
_cell.angle_alpha   90.00
_cell.angle_beta   90.00
_cell.angle_gamma   90.00
#
_symmetry.space_group_name_H-M   'P 1'
#
loop_
_entity.id
_entity.type
_entity.pdbx_description
1 polymer ?
#
loop_
_entity_poly.entity_id
_entity_poly.type
_entity_poly.pdbx_seq_one_letter_code
_entity_poly.pdbx_strand_id
1 'polypeptide(L)'
;MLRIRITAEVGRVEGEHTIVDHVVREYTITYSRRGADNAAVGLAYARADPDGREADAERFAAVIKALTGKEPRIHRMKDGRTMIECYGGHLEGFMRYAELADAIAKWLEETRRR
;
A
#
# COMPACT_ATOMS: atom_id res chain seq x y z
N MET A 1 12.54 10.08 -3.08
CA MET A 1 11.40 9.14 -3.18
C MET A 1 11.49 8.21 -1.99
N LEU A 2 10.38 7.83 -1.38
CA LEU A 2 10.35 6.91 -0.23
C LEU A 2 9.77 5.58 -0.68
N ARG A 3 10.40 4.46 -0.29
CA ARG A 3 9.94 3.11 -0.62
C ARG A 3 9.68 2.35 0.67
N ILE A 4 8.44 1.89 0.86
CA ILE A 4 8.03 1.03 1.97
C ILE A 4 7.81 -0.37 1.41
N ARG A 5 8.38 -1.36 2.09
CA ARG A 5 8.26 -2.76 1.70
C ARG A 5 7.62 -3.53 2.84
N ILE A 6 6.56 -4.27 2.54
CA ILE A 6 5.74 -4.97 3.51
C ILE A 6 5.67 -6.41 3.07
N THR A 7 6.10 -7.33 3.92
CA THR A 7 5.84 -8.76 3.73
C THR A 7 4.66 -9.11 4.60
N ALA A 8 3.62 -9.67 3.99
CA ALA A 8 2.42 -10.05 4.68
C ALA A 8 1.99 -11.45 4.25
N GLU A 9 1.47 -12.17 5.23
CA GLU A 9 0.72 -13.39 5.05
C GLU A 9 -0.76 -13.04 5.09
N VAL A 10 -1.51 -13.38 4.03
CA VAL A 10 -2.91 -13.02 3.89
C VAL A 10 -3.70 -14.26 3.49
N GLY A 11 -4.78 -14.52 4.20
CA GLY A 11 -5.76 -15.55 3.87
C GLY A 11 -7.18 -15.00 4.01
N ARG A 12 -8.16 -15.75 3.51
CA ARG A 12 -9.59 -15.48 3.71
C ARG A 12 -10.11 -16.39 4.81
N VAL A 13 -11.04 -15.91 5.62
CA VAL A 13 -11.73 -16.74 6.62
C VAL A 13 -13.01 -17.27 5.99
N GLU A 14 -13.16 -18.58 5.99
CA GLU A 14 -14.37 -19.31 5.60
C GLU A 14 -14.93 -20.10 6.78
N GLY A 15 -16.26 -20.11 6.90
CA GLY A 15 -16.95 -20.77 8.01
C GLY A 15 -16.61 -20.14 9.37
N GLU A 16 -16.56 -20.97 10.42
CA GLU A 16 -16.39 -20.47 11.78
C GLU A 16 -14.93 -20.05 12.05
N HIS A 17 -13.92 -20.81 11.56
CA HIS A 17 -12.50 -20.56 11.88
C HIS A 17 -11.48 -21.08 10.83
N THR A 18 -11.89 -21.36 9.59
CA THR A 18 -10.96 -21.92 8.60
C THR A 18 -10.33 -20.81 7.77
N ILE A 19 -9.00 -20.70 7.80
CA ILE A 19 -8.25 -19.81 6.89
C ILE A 19 -7.96 -20.58 5.60
N VAL A 20 -8.41 -20.04 4.47
CA VAL A 20 -8.17 -20.55 3.12
C VAL A 20 -7.41 -19.52 2.28
N ASP A 21 -6.94 -19.93 1.10
CA ASP A 21 -6.21 -19.06 0.15
C ASP A 21 -5.03 -18.32 0.80
N HIS A 22 -4.26 -19.04 1.61
CA HIS A 22 -3.07 -18.54 2.26
C HIS A 22 -2.02 -18.12 1.23
N VAL A 23 -1.61 -16.86 1.26
CA VAL A 23 -0.57 -16.34 0.39
C VAL A 23 0.38 -15.46 1.17
N VAL A 24 1.68 -15.77 1.08
CA VAL A 24 2.75 -14.86 1.49
C VAL A 24 3.15 -14.00 0.30
N ARG A 25 3.05 -12.68 0.45
CA ARG A 25 3.46 -11.72 -0.58
C ARG A 25 4.34 -10.62 0.01
N GLU A 26 5.29 -10.19 -0.80
CA GLU A 26 6.01 -8.95 -0.60
C GLU A 26 5.40 -7.86 -1.48
N TYR A 27 4.93 -6.81 -0.83
CA TYR A 27 4.39 -5.62 -1.46
C TYR A 27 5.34 -4.44 -1.31
N THR A 28 5.36 -3.58 -2.33
CA THR A 28 6.14 -2.35 -2.33
C THR A 28 5.23 -1.17 -2.60
N ILE A 29 5.24 -0.18 -1.70
CA ILE A 29 4.64 1.14 -1.94
C ILE A 29 5.76 2.15 -2.21
N THR A 30 5.60 2.93 -3.26
CA THR A 30 6.55 3.98 -3.63
C THR A 30 5.89 5.35 -3.48
N TYR A 31 6.31 6.10 -2.47
CA TYR A 31 5.87 7.46 -2.19
C TYR A 31 6.73 8.50 -2.92
N SER A 32 6.05 9.37 -3.66
CA SER A 32 6.61 10.56 -4.26
C SER A 32 5.77 11.78 -3.92
N ARG A 33 6.32 12.96 -4.24
CA ARG A 33 5.57 14.21 -4.23
C ARG A 33 4.94 14.42 -5.60
N ARG A 34 3.67 14.81 -5.66
CA ARG A 34 2.93 15.03 -6.90
C ARG A 34 2.03 16.26 -6.78
N GLY A 35 1.66 16.83 -7.93
CA GLY A 35 0.75 17.97 -8.00
C GLY A 35 1.40 19.31 -7.62
N ALA A 36 0.63 20.39 -7.77
CA ALA A 36 1.06 21.74 -7.39
C ALA A 36 1.07 21.94 -5.86
N ASP A 37 0.37 21.09 -5.12
CA ASP A 37 0.25 21.09 -3.66
C ASP A 37 1.32 20.24 -2.96
N ASN A 38 2.27 19.66 -3.72
CA ASN A 38 3.33 18.81 -3.18
C ASN A 38 2.76 17.64 -2.35
N ALA A 39 1.62 17.08 -2.76
CA ALA A 39 0.96 15.98 -2.06
C ALA A 39 1.84 14.73 -2.01
N ALA A 40 1.90 14.08 -0.85
CA ALA A 40 2.52 12.77 -0.71
C ALA A 40 1.58 11.69 -1.27
N VAL A 41 2.01 11.04 -2.35
CA VAL A 41 1.24 9.99 -3.05
C VAL A 41 2.09 8.74 -3.17
N GLY A 42 1.57 7.64 -2.63
CA GLY A 42 2.15 6.29 -2.68
C GLY A 42 1.48 5.47 -3.76
N LEU A 43 2.28 4.86 -4.64
CA LEU A 43 1.79 3.95 -5.68
C LEU A 43 2.34 2.55 -5.44
N ALA A 44 1.45 1.58 -5.60
CA ALA A 44 1.76 0.16 -5.68
C ALA A 44 0.99 -0.49 -6.83
N TYR A 45 1.42 -1.68 -7.24
CA TYR A 45 0.79 -2.41 -8.33
C TYR A 45 0.65 -3.88 -7.93
N ALA A 46 -0.51 -4.46 -8.26
CA ALA A 46 -0.72 -5.89 -8.12
C ALA A 46 0.31 -6.66 -8.97
N ARG A 47 0.86 -7.73 -8.41
CA ARG A 47 1.93 -8.53 -9.04
C ARG A 47 1.45 -9.87 -9.60
N ALA A 48 0.24 -10.30 -9.24
CA ALA A 48 -0.32 -11.54 -9.76
C ALA A 48 -0.51 -11.53 -11.29
N ASP A 49 -0.72 -12.72 -11.84
CA ASP A 49 -1.10 -12.93 -13.24
C ASP A 49 -2.40 -12.18 -13.57
N PRO A 50 -2.67 -11.87 -14.85
CA PRO A 50 -3.77 -11.00 -15.26
C PRO A 50 -5.12 -11.29 -14.59
N ASP A 51 -5.48 -12.58 -14.47
CA ASP A 51 -6.74 -13.02 -13.87
C ASP A 51 -6.78 -12.88 -12.34
N GLY A 52 -5.61 -12.78 -11.69
CA GLY A 52 -5.46 -12.68 -10.23
C GLY A 52 -5.11 -11.29 -9.70
N ARG A 53 -4.91 -10.28 -10.58
CA ARG A 53 -4.45 -8.93 -10.17
C ARG A 53 -5.42 -8.21 -9.25
N GLU A 54 -6.72 -8.35 -9.48
CA GLU A 54 -7.74 -7.68 -8.68
C GLU A 54 -7.78 -8.27 -7.27
N ALA A 55 -7.81 -9.60 -7.15
CA ALA A 55 -7.74 -10.28 -5.86
C ALA A 55 -6.42 -10.01 -5.12
N ASP A 56 -5.28 -9.90 -5.81
CA ASP A 56 -4.00 -9.49 -5.19
C ASP A 56 -4.05 -8.03 -4.70
N ALA A 57 -4.67 -7.13 -5.47
CA ALA A 57 -4.85 -5.74 -5.06
C ALA A 57 -5.77 -5.60 -3.84
N GLU A 58 -6.87 -6.36 -3.79
CA GLU A 58 -7.77 -6.42 -2.63
C GLU A 58 -7.06 -6.92 -1.38
N ARG A 59 -6.27 -8.00 -1.50
CA ARG A 59 -5.44 -8.50 -0.38
C ARG A 59 -4.51 -7.41 0.13
N PHE A 60 -3.82 -6.71 -0.78
CA PHE A 60 -2.91 -5.66 -0.34
C PHE A 60 -3.65 -4.43 0.24
N ALA A 61 -4.81 -4.07 -0.31
CA ALA A 61 -5.65 -3.01 0.25
C ALA A 61 -6.12 -3.36 1.67
N ALA A 62 -6.47 -4.62 1.94
CA ALA A 62 -6.81 -5.09 3.28
C ALA A 62 -5.62 -4.95 4.24
N VAL A 63 -4.40 -5.30 3.82
CA VAL A 63 -3.17 -5.09 4.60
C VAL A 63 -2.96 -3.60 4.92
N ILE A 64 -3.08 -2.71 3.93
CA ILE A 64 -2.93 -1.26 4.13
C ILE A 64 -4.00 -0.74 5.11
N LYS A 65 -5.25 -1.18 4.96
CA LYS A 65 -6.34 -0.79 5.85
C LYS A 65 -6.12 -1.27 7.28
N ALA A 66 -5.66 -2.50 7.46
CA ALA A 66 -5.32 -3.04 8.78
C ALA A 66 -4.18 -2.24 9.44
N LEU A 67 -3.13 -1.90 8.68
CA LEU A 67 -1.97 -1.20 9.23
C LEU A 67 -2.24 0.29 9.51
N THR A 68 -3.03 0.96 8.66
CA THR A 68 -3.19 2.42 8.70
C THR A 68 -4.56 2.88 9.20
N GLY A 69 -5.56 1.99 9.18
CA GLY A 69 -6.97 2.31 9.41
C GLY A 69 -7.65 3.02 8.24
N LYS A 70 -6.97 3.19 7.10
CA LYS A 70 -7.49 3.88 5.91
C LYS A 70 -7.43 2.98 4.69
N GLU A 71 -8.49 3.00 3.91
CA GLU A 71 -8.62 2.19 2.70
C GLU A 71 -7.99 2.91 1.50
N PRO A 72 -7.03 2.27 0.79
CA PRO A 72 -6.43 2.86 -0.40
C PRO A 72 -7.39 2.79 -1.59
N ARG A 73 -7.12 3.58 -2.63
CA ARG A 73 -7.91 3.49 -3.88
C ARG A 73 -7.31 2.44 -4.80
N ILE A 74 -8.16 1.63 -5.41
CA ILE A 74 -7.78 0.66 -6.43
C ILE A 74 -8.27 1.16 -7.79
N HIS A 75 -7.37 1.20 -8.76
CA HIS A 75 -7.65 1.66 -10.12
C HIS A 75 -7.26 0.58 -11.14
N ARG A 76 -8.21 0.20 -12.00
CA ARG A 76 -7.94 -0.65 -13.17
C ARG A 76 -7.46 0.22 -14.34
N MET A 77 -6.23 0.00 -14.76
CA MET A 77 -5.59 0.75 -15.84
C MET A 77 -5.96 0.17 -17.20
N LYS A 78 -5.89 1.00 -18.26
CA LYS A 78 -6.21 0.59 -19.65
C LYS A 78 -5.31 -0.53 -20.17
N ASP A 79 -4.10 -0.65 -19.64
CA ASP A 79 -3.12 -1.68 -20.00
C ASP A 79 -3.25 -2.97 -19.16
N GLY A 80 -4.36 -3.11 -18.43
CA GLY A 80 -4.65 -4.28 -17.61
C GLY A 80 -3.88 -4.34 -16.30
N ARG A 81 -3.09 -3.31 -15.94
CA ARG A 81 -2.48 -3.22 -14.60
C ARG A 81 -3.53 -2.79 -13.58
N THR A 82 -3.41 -3.30 -12.35
CA THR A 82 -4.20 -2.82 -11.20
C THR A 82 -3.28 -2.00 -10.31
N MET A 83 -3.56 -0.71 -10.20
CA MET A 83 -2.81 0.25 -9.41
C MET A 83 -3.50 0.50 -8.07
N ILE A 84 -2.71 0.57 -7.00
CA ILE A 84 -3.18 0.88 -5.65
C ILE A 84 -2.56 2.21 -5.25
N GLU A 85 -3.41 3.16 -4.89
CA GLU A 85 -3.04 4.53 -4.58
C GLU A 85 -3.26 4.84 -3.10
N CYS A 86 -2.18 5.25 -2.43
CA CYS A 86 -2.12 5.59 -1.03
C CYS A 86 -1.82 7.09 -0.85
N TYR A 87 -2.76 7.87 -0.35
CA TYR A 87 -2.53 9.29 -0.03
C TYR A 87 -1.74 9.52 1.27
N GLY A 88 -1.38 10.77 1.55
CA GLY A 88 -0.65 11.18 2.76
C GLY A 88 -1.24 10.64 4.07
N GLY A 89 -2.57 10.52 4.16
CA GLY A 89 -3.21 9.91 5.33
C GLY A 89 -2.82 8.45 5.60
N HIS A 90 -2.48 7.66 4.56
CA HIS A 90 -1.93 6.31 4.73
C HIS A 90 -0.48 6.35 5.20
N LEU A 91 0.30 7.31 4.68
CA LEU A 91 1.69 7.52 5.08
C LEU A 91 1.80 7.88 6.57
N GLU A 92 0.92 8.77 7.04
CA GLU A 92 0.75 9.08 8.47
C GLU A 92 0.35 7.84 9.28
N GLY A 93 -0.52 6.98 8.73
CA GLY A 93 -0.88 5.71 9.36
C GLY A 93 0.32 4.79 9.58
N PHE A 94 1.24 4.72 8.62
CA PHE A 94 2.49 3.96 8.76
C PHE A 94 3.45 4.53 9.80
N MET A 95 3.32 5.80 10.19
CA MET A 95 4.15 6.40 11.25
C MET A 95 3.84 5.85 12.65
N ARG A 96 2.77 5.06 12.81
CA ARG A 96 2.50 4.33 14.07
C ARG A 96 3.54 3.24 14.36
N TYR A 97 4.27 2.79 13.33
CA TYR A 97 5.31 1.79 13.45
C TYR A 97 6.67 2.49 13.60
N ALA A 98 7.35 2.26 14.73
CA ALA A 98 8.62 2.91 15.05
C ALA A 98 9.70 2.66 13.99
N GLU A 99 9.69 1.48 13.36
CA GLU A 99 10.63 1.11 12.28
C GLU A 99 10.47 1.96 11.00
N LEU A 100 9.31 2.60 10.81
CA LEU A 100 9.02 3.44 9.65
C LEU A 100 9.03 4.94 9.97
N ALA A 101 8.69 5.31 11.22
CA ALA A 101 8.42 6.69 11.62
C ALA A 101 9.55 7.66 11.26
N ASP A 102 10.80 7.35 11.62
CA ASP A 102 11.95 8.23 11.38
C ASP A 102 12.23 8.42 9.89
N ALA A 103 12.17 7.32 9.12
CA ALA A 103 12.39 7.35 7.68
C ALA A 103 11.31 8.18 6.96
N ILE A 104 10.06 8.06 7.39
CA ILE A 104 8.94 8.83 6.86
C ILE A 104 9.10 10.31 7.22
N ALA A 105 9.36 10.63 8.49
CA ALA A 105 9.50 12.01 8.97
C ALA A 105 10.64 12.75 8.25
N LYS A 106 11.81 12.09 8.15
CA LYS A 106 12.95 12.64 7.41
C LYS A 106 12.61 12.91 5.94
N TRP A 107 11.97 11.95 5.28
CA TRP A 107 11.56 12.12 3.88
C TRP A 107 10.55 13.25 3.70
N LEU A 108 9.58 13.39 4.61
CA LEU A 108 8.59 14.47 4.57
C LEU A 108 9.26 15.84 4.69
N GLU A 109 10.23 15.99 5.59
CA GLU A 109 10.96 17.24 5.81
C GLU A 109 11.84 17.61 4.61
N GLU A 110 12.66 16.67 4.13
CA GLU A 110 13.56 16.89 2.99
C GLU A 110 12.81 17.25 1.70
N THR A 111 11.61 16.67 1.50
CA THR A 111 10.81 16.91 0.30
C THR A 111 9.83 18.08 0.42
N ARG A 112 9.67 18.66 1.61
CA ARG A 112 8.89 19.89 1.81
C ARG A 112 9.67 21.14 1.38
N ARG A 113 11.00 21.12 1.49
CA ARG A 113 11.88 22.28 1.28
C ARG A 113 12.20 22.60 -0.19
N ARG A 114 11.26 22.37 -1.11
CA ARG A 114 11.51 22.50 -2.55
C ARG A 114 10.47 23.32 -3.27
#